data_AF-A0A101MK07-F1
#
_entry.id   AF-A0A101MK07-F1
#
_cell.length_a   1.000
_cell.length_b   1.000
_cell.length_c   1.000
_cell.angle_alpha   90.00
_cell.angle_beta   90.00
_cell.angle_gamma   90.00
#
_symmetry.space_group_name_H-M   'P 1'
#
loop_
_entity.id
_entity.type
_entity.pdbx_description
1 polymer ?
#
loop_
_entity_poly.entity_id
_entity_poly.type
_entity_poly.pdbx_seq_one_letter_code
_entity_poly.pdbx_strand_id
1 'polypeptide(L)'
;MHHGIGQDGLYAEYVAVDVRAAIPLPDGVEPAVAAVATDAVTTAYHGITRRAEIVRAIGARVIVSDLRQEKLDAALKLGVPAEDIGPVGKSVQEFVKENGLQGKIDTVLEFVGSNQTNQDAQQIVRPGGKILCVGTLDLINGLDMKIGIRNETKHHLHILVDSTEIW
;
A
#
# COMPACT_ATOMS: atom_id res chain seq x y z
N MET A 1 -4.91 -23.05 9.84
CA MET A 1 -3.44 -23.24 9.84
C MET A 1 -2.83 -22.10 9.03
N HIS A 2 -1.67 -21.57 9.40
CA HIS A 2 -0.99 -20.49 8.65
C HIS A 2 0.19 -21.12 7.89
N HIS A 3 0.36 -20.79 6.60
CA HIS A 3 1.43 -21.33 5.74
C HIS A 3 2.37 -20.20 5.35
N GLY A 4 3.68 -20.48 5.25
CA GLY A 4 4.69 -19.44 5.00
C GLY A 4 5.22 -18.81 6.28
N ILE A 5 5.48 -17.50 6.30
CA ILE A 5 6.17 -16.71 7.35
C ILE A 5 6.26 -17.43 8.73
N GLY A 6 7.42 -18.03 9.01
CA GLY A 6 7.70 -18.73 10.26
C GLY A 6 7.20 -20.18 10.38
N GLN A 7 6.70 -20.77 9.29
CA GLN A 7 6.19 -22.15 9.14
C GLN A 7 6.57 -22.71 7.75
N ASP A 8 6.30 -24.00 7.51
CA ASP A 8 6.53 -24.63 6.20
C ASP A 8 5.72 -23.96 5.08
N GLY A 9 6.39 -23.71 3.96
CA GLY A 9 5.85 -23.00 2.80
C GLY A 9 5.34 -23.90 1.68
N LEU A 10 5.01 -23.29 0.55
CA LEU A 10 4.42 -23.96 -0.62
C LEU A 10 5.46 -24.52 -1.60
N TYR A 11 6.76 -24.39 -1.32
CA TYR A 11 7.82 -24.91 -2.20
C TYR A 11 8.14 -26.39 -1.89
N ALA A 12 7.17 -27.26 -2.11
CA ALA A 12 7.26 -28.70 -1.88
C ALA A 12 6.39 -29.44 -2.91
N GLU A 13 6.65 -30.73 -3.14
CA GLU A 13 5.83 -31.56 -4.03
C GLU A 13 4.39 -31.72 -3.51
N TYR A 14 4.21 -31.70 -2.19
CA TYR A 14 2.91 -31.79 -1.52
C TYR A 14 2.87 -30.84 -0.33
N VAL A 15 1.68 -30.27 -0.07
CA VAL A 15 1.44 -29.39 1.06
C VAL A 15 0.01 -29.59 1.57
N ALA A 16 -0.15 -29.66 2.88
CA ALA A 16 -1.47 -29.60 3.50
C ALA A 16 -1.92 -28.15 3.56
N VAL A 17 -3.12 -27.84 3.05
CA VAL A 17 -3.70 -26.50 3.11
C VAL A 17 -5.06 -26.50 3.80
N ASP A 18 -5.41 -25.39 4.45
CA ASP A 18 -6.78 -25.15 4.89
C ASP A 18 -7.68 -25.02 3.65
N VAL A 19 -8.85 -25.69 3.65
CA VAL A 19 -9.78 -25.66 2.50
C VAL A 19 -10.22 -24.23 2.14
N ARG A 20 -10.23 -23.30 3.12
CA ARG A 20 -10.57 -21.89 2.89
C ARG A 20 -9.50 -21.13 2.09
N ALA A 21 -8.28 -21.67 2.02
CA ALA A 21 -7.19 -21.13 1.22
C ALA A 21 -7.14 -21.72 -0.20
N ALA A 22 -7.96 -22.75 -0.50
CA ALA A 22 -8.07 -23.33 -1.82
C ALA A 22 -9.16 -22.63 -2.64
N ILE A 23 -8.81 -22.16 -3.83
CA ILE A 23 -9.72 -21.50 -4.76
C ILE A 23 -9.76 -22.32 -6.05
N PRO A 24 -10.94 -22.64 -6.62
CA PRO A 24 -11.02 -23.29 -7.92
C PRO A 24 -10.30 -22.47 -8.99
N LEU A 25 -9.43 -23.14 -9.75
CA LEU A 25 -8.74 -22.52 -10.87
C LEU A 25 -9.74 -22.31 -12.02
N PRO A 26 -9.91 -21.07 -12.53
CA PRO A 26 -10.79 -20.84 -13.68
C PRO A 26 -10.30 -21.57 -14.93
N ASP A 27 -11.24 -21.99 -15.78
CA ASP A 27 -10.93 -22.65 -17.05
C ASP A 27 -9.99 -21.79 -17.91
N GLY A 28 -8.96 -22.43 -18.48
CA GLY A 28 -7.99 -21.77 -19.37
C GLY A 28 -6.92 -20.94 -18.67
N VAL A 29 -6.87 -20.91 -17.33
CA VAL A 29 -5.78 -20.26 -16.58
C VAL A 29 -4.70 -21.30 -16.26
N GLU A 30 -3.47 -21.04 -16.68
CA GLU A 30 -2.33 -21.91 -16.37
C GLU A 30 -2.01 -21.92 -14.85
N PRO A 31 -1.71 -23.08 -14.25
CA PRO A 31 -1.44 -23.18 -12.80
C PRO A 31 -0.34 -22.23 -12.30
N ALA A 32 0.73 -22.04 -13.08
CA ALA A 32 1.82 -21.13 -12.73
C ALA A 32 1.37 -19.65 -12.66
N VAL A 33 0.45 -19.25 -13.54
CA VAL A 33 -0.12 -17.89 -13.57
C VAL A 33 -1.02 -17.66 -12.37
N ALA A 34 -1.84 -18.65 -12.00
CA ALA A 34 -2.69 -18.53 -10.82
C ALA A 34 -1.90 -18.51 -9.52
N ALA A 35 -0.85 -19.32 -9.41
CA ALA A 35 0.00 -19.38 -8.22
C ALA A 35 0.66 -18.02 -7.91
N VAL A 36 1.13 -17.30 -8.93
CA VAL A 36 1.73 -15.95 -8.73
C VAL A 36 0.67 -14.86 -8.51
N ALA A 37 -0.55 -15.06 -9.04
CA ALA A 37 -1.61 -14.05 -8.97
C ALA A 37 -2.09 -13.79 -7.53
N THR A 38 -2.17 -14.82 -6.69
CA THR A 38 -2.68 -14.68 -5.30
C THR A 38 -1.79 -13.82 -4.41
N ASP A 39 -0.48 -13.76 -4.70
CA ASP A 39 0.49 -13.01 -3.91
C ASP A 39 0.68 -11.59 -4.49
N ALA A 40 1.21 -11.51 -5.71
CA ALA A 40 1.68 -10.25 -6.30
C ALA A 40 0.56 -9.42 -6.96
N VAL A 41 -0.45 -10.07 -7.54
CA VAL A 41 -1.52 -9.38 -8.27
C VAL A 41 -2.65 -9.00 -7.33
N THR A 42 -3.07 -9.94 -6.49
CA THR A 42 -4.27 -9.83 -5.66
C THR A 42 -4.12 -8.77 -4.57
N THR A 43 -2.93 -8.58 -3.99
CA THR A 43 -2.69 -7.56 -2.97
C THR A 43 -2.87 -6.15 -3.53
N ALA A 44 -2.20 -5.83 -4.64
CA ALA A 44 -2.33 -4.54 -5.29
C ALA A 44 -3.73 -4.33 -5.89
N TYR A 45 -4.30 -5.38 -6.51
CA TYR A 45 -5.65 -5.33 -7.06
C TYR A 45 -6.70 -5.10 -5.98
N HIS A 46 -6.65 -5.79 -4.83
CA HIS A 46 -7.57 -5.55 -3.71
C HIS A 46 -7.31 -4.23 -2.99
N GLY A 47 -6.06 -3.76 -2.96
CA GLY A 47 -5.71 -2.42 -2.47
C GLY A 47 -6.44 -1.34 -3.28
N ILE A 48 -6.49 -1.47 -4.60
CA ILE A 48 -7.19 -0.50 -5.46
C ILE A 48 -8.68 -0.77 -5.53
N THR A 49 -9.12 -2.01 -5.67
CA THR A 49 -10.55 -2.31 -5.89
C THR A 49 -11.35 -2.30 -4.59
N ARG A 50 -11.05 -3.24 -3.68
CA ARG A 50 -11.82 -3.38 -2.43
C ARG A 50 -11.59 -2.24 -1.46
N ARG A 51 -10.34 -1.77 -1.29
CA ARG A 51 -10.07 -0.71 -0.31
C ARG A 51 -10.53 0.66 -0.82
N ALA A 52 -10.37 1.00 -2.11
CA ALA A 52 -10.91 2.25 -2.63
C ALA A 52 -12.44 2.30 -2.53
N GLU A 53 -13.14 1.20 -2.85
CA GLU A 53 -14.59 1.09 -2.66
C GLU A 53 -15.01 1.33 -1.20
N ILE A 54 -14.33 0.68 -0.24
CA ILE A 54 -14.61 0.84 1.19
C ILE A 54 -14.33 2.27 1.66
N VAL A 55 -13.18 2.84 1.29
CA VAL A 55 -12.78 4.21 1.70
C VAL A 55 -13.74 5.24 1.09
N ARG A 56 -14.21 5.01 -0.14
CA ARG A 56 -15.25 5.82 -0.77
C ARG A 56 -16.60 5.69 -0.09
N ALA A 57 -17.00 4.47 0.29
CA ALA A 57 -18.27 4.21 0.96
C ALA A 57 -18.36 4.91 2.33
N ILE A 58 -17.23 5.16 3.00
CA ILE A 58 -17.17 5.97 4.23
C ILE A 58 -17.04 7.48 3.97
N GLY A 59 -17.13 7.92 2.72
CA GLY A 59 -17.12 9.33 2.32
C GLY A 59 -15.73 9.94 2.11
N ALA A 60 -14.65 9.15 2.09
CA ALA A 60 -13.31 9.68 1.84
C ALA A 60 -13.02 9.81 0.33
N ARG A 61 -12.28 10.86 -0.03
CA ARG A 61 -11.69 11.04 -1.36
C ARG A 61 -10.51 10.08 -1.50
N VAL A 62 -10.44 9.36 -2.61
CA VAL A 62 -9.38 8.39 -2.89
C VAL A 62 -8.60 8.85 -4.09
N ILE A 63 -7.28 8.93 -3.93
CA ILE A 63 -6.32 9.23 -4.99
C ILE A 63 -5.55 7.94 -5.30
N VAL A 64 -5.41 7.60 -6.58
CA VAL A 64 -4.77 6.34 -7.02
C VAL A 64 -3.56 6.65 -7.88
N SER A 65 -2.44 6.00 -7.58
CA SER A 65 -1.22 6.02 -8.39
C SER A 65 -0.68 4.60 -8.51
N ASP A 66 -0.38 4.18 -9.74
CA ASP A 66 0.22 2.89 -10.06
C ASP A 66 0.98 3.00 -11.40
N LEU A 67 1.95 2.12 -11.62
CA LEU A 67 2.71 2.07 -12.88
C LEU A 67 1.95 1.36 -14.00
N ARG A 68 0.89 0.63 -13.66
CA ARG A 68 0.12 -0.21 -14.59
C ARG A 68 -1.19 0.45 -14.98
N GLN A 69 -1.34 0.79 -16.26
CA GLN A 69 -2.53 1.48 -16.78
C GLN A 69 -3.82 0.71 -16.49
N GLU A 70 -3.80 -0.62 -16.59
CA GLU A 70 -4.97 -1.47 -16.36
C GLU A 70 -5.54 -1.34 -14.93
N LYS A 71 -4.70 -0.99 -13.95
CA LYS A 71 -5.15 -0.74 -12.57
C LYS A 71 -5.75 0.65 -12.40
N LEU A 72 -5.21 1.64 -13.11
CA LEU A 72 -5.78 3.00 -13.15
C LEU A 72 -7.15 2.99 -13.83
N ASP A 73 -7.28 2.25 -14.93
CA ASP A 73 -8.55 2.04 -15.62
C ASP A 73 -9.58 1.35 -14.71
N ALA A 74 -9.13 0.39 -13.88
CA ALA A 74 -9.99 -0.23 -12.89
C ALA A 74 -10.46 0.77 -11.82
N ALA A 75 -9.57 1.63 -11.31
CA ALA A 75 -9.95 2.69 -10.37
C ALA A 75 -11.01 3.64 -10.96
N LEU A 76 -10.85 4.02 -12.24
CA LEU A 76 -11.84 4.84 -12.95
C LEU A 76 -13.19 4.13 -13.08
N LYS A 77 -13.21 2.83 -13.41
CA LYS A 77 -14.44 2.02 -13.49
C LYS A 77 -15.15 1.90 -12.14
N LEU A 78 -14.41 1.95 -11.04
CA LEU A 78 -14.93 2.02 -9.67
C LEU A 78 -15.38 3.42 -9.27
N GLY A 79 -15.32 4.37 -10.20
CA GLY A 79 -15.81 5.72 -10.07
C GLY A 79 -14.85 6.66 -9.37
N VAL A 80 -13.55 6.34 -9.24
CA VAL A 80 -12.55 7.34 -8.83
C VAL A 80 -12.49 8.43 -9.90
N PRO A 81 -12.65 9.72 -9.55
CA PRO A 81 -12.58 10.80 -10.53
C PRO A 81 -11.25 10.79 -11.29
N ALA A 82 -11.26 11.10 -12.59
CA ALA A 82 -10.03 11.10 -13.39
C ALA A 82 -8.96 12.08 -12.87
N GLU A 83 -9.38 13.19 -12.26
CA GLU A 83 -8.50 14.16 -11.58
C GLU A 83 -7.82 13.61 -10.31
N ASP A 84 -8.30 12.49 -9.78
CA ASP A 84 -7.73 11.79 -8.63
C ASP A 84 -6.87 10.57 -9.04
N ILE A 85 -6.62 10.40 -10.34
CA ILE A 85 -5.82 9.29 -10.88
C ILE A 85 -4.51 9.85 -11.42
N GLY A 86 -3.40 9.43 -10.83
CA GLY A 86 -2.05 9.79 -11.27
C GLY A 86 -1.72 9.14 -12.63
N PRO A 87 -1.20 9.89 -13.61
CA PRO A 87 -0.82 9.31 -14.89
C PRO A 87 0.43 8.42 -14.74
N VAL A 88 0.48 7.34 -15.52
CA VAL A 88 1.63 6.42 -15.52
C VAL A 88 2.93 7.18 -15.77
N GLY A 89 3.94 6.90 -14.94
CA GLY A 89 5.27 7.50 -15.06
C GLY A 89 5.42 8.91 -14.47
N LYS A 90 4.34 9.55 -14.02
CA LYS A 90 4.44 10.82 -13.28
C LYS A 90 4.79 10.56 -11.81
N SER A 91 5.66 11.39 -11.24
CA SER A 91 5.96 11.36 -9.81
C SER A 91 4.70 11.68 -8.99
N VAL A 92 4.50 10.94 -7.90
CA VAL A 92 3.37 11.18 -6.98
C VAL A 92 3.51 12.55 -6.32
N GLN A 93 4.73 13.00 -5.97
CA GLN A 93 4.95 14.33 -5.40
C GLN A 93 4.59 15.44 -6.39
N GLU A 94 4.98 15.31 -7.66
CA GLU A 94 4.63 16.26 -8.70
C GLU A 94 3.13 16.32 -8.90
N PHE A 95 2.47 15.16 -9.01
CA PHE A 95 1.02 15.07 -9.11
C PHE A 95 0.32 15.75 -7.91
N VAL A 96 0.77 15.47 -6.69
CA VAL A 96 0.22 16.08 -5.46
C VAL A 96 0.41 17.60 -5.46
N LYS A 97 1.55 18.09 -5.95
CA LYS A 97 1.84 19.52 -6.05
C LYS A 97 0.95 20.21 -7.09
N GLU A 98 0.91 19.69 -8.31
CA GLU A 98 0.16 20.27 -9.44
C GLU A 98 -1.34 20.31 -9.17
N ASN A 99 -1.87 19.32 -8.45
CA ASN A 99 -3.29 19.24 -8.10
C ASN A 99 -3.64 19.93 -6.77
N GLY A 100 -2.70 20.66 -6.16
CA GLY A 100 -2.94 21.41 -4.92
C GLY A 100 -3.30 20.52 -3.73
N LEU A 101 -2.78 19.30 -3.67
CA LEU A 101 -3.03 18.29 -2.63
C LEU A 101 -1.99 18.31 -1.51
N GLN A 102 -0.96 19.16 -1.61
CA GLN A 102 0.08 19.29 -0.58
C GLN A 102 -0.52 19.59 0.80
N GLY A 103 -0.13 18.80 1.80
CA GLY A 103 -0.63 18.93 3.17
C GLY A 103 -2.08 18.50 3.38
N LYS A 104 -2.74 17.88 2.38
CA LYS A 104 -4.14 17.46 2.47
C LYS A 104 -4.35 15.95 2.60
N ILE A 105 -3.34 15.14 2.27
CA ILE A 105 -3.45 13.67 2.32
C ILE A 105 -3.26 13.19 3.77
N ASP A 106 -4.33 12.78 4.43
CA ASP A 106 -4.29 12.32 5.82
C ASP A 106 -3.73 10.90 5.99
N THR A 107 -3.92 10.04 5.00
CA THR A 107 -3.53 8.64 5.04
C THR A 107 -2.95 8.22 3.69
N VAL A 108 -1.79 7.56 3.70
CA VAL A 108 -1.18 6.93 2.52
C VAL A 108 -1.16 5.42 2.72
N LEU A 109 -1.65 4.68 1.72
CA LEU A 109 -1.52 3.23 1.66
C LEU A 109 -0.41 2.89 0.67
N GLU A 110 0.71 2.38 1.17
CA GLU A 110 1.87 2.04 0.37
C GLU A 110 1.87 0.52 0.12
N PHE A 111 1.84 0.09 -1.15
CA PHE A 111 1.79 -1.32 -1.55
C PHE A 111 3.01 -1.84 -2.31
N VAL A 112 4.02 -1.01 -2.58
CA VAL A 112 5.23 -1.41 -3.33
C VAL A 112 6.34 -1.80 -2.37
N GLY A 113 6.61 -0.97 -1.36
CA GLY A 113 7.66 -1.22 -0.36
C GLY A 113 9.07 -1.00 -0.90
N SER A 114 9.22 -0.17 -1.93
CA SER A 114 10.53 0.30 -2.36
C SER A 114 10.95 1.52 -1.53
N ASN A 115 12.25 1.76 -1.40
CA ASN A 115 12.78 2.96 -0.76
C ASN A 115 12.22 4.25 -1.38
N GLN A 116 12.07 4.27 -2.71
CA GLN A 116 11.52 5.41 -3.44
C GLN A 116 10.06 5.66 -3.04
N THR A 117 9.19 4.66 -3.18
CA THR A 117 7.76 4.82 -2.90
C THR A 117 7.49 5.04 -1.40
N ASN A 118 8.34 4.52 -0.53
CA ASN A 118 8.32 4.83 0.89
C ASN A 118 8.68 6.31 1.17
N GLN A 119 9.72 6.83 0.52
CA GLN A 119 10.08 8.24 0.62
C GLN A 119 8.99 9.15 0.05
N ASP A 120 8.38 8.77 -1.07
CA ASP A 120 7.25 9.49 -1.67
C ASP A 120 6.08 9.57 -0.69
N ALA A 121 5.71 8.45 -0.06
CA ALA A 121 4.66 8.39 0.95
C ALA A 121 4.92 9.33 2.13
N GLN A 122 6.17 9.39 2.62
CA GLN A 122 6.58 10.32 3.67
C GLN A 122 6.43 11.79 3.25
N GLN A 123 6.76 12.11 2.00
CA GLN A 123 6.71 13.49 1.49
C GLN A 123 5.29 13.99 1.28
N ILE A 124 4.38 13.14 0.82
CA ILE A 124 3.02 13.55 0.43
C ILE A 124 2.01 13.51 1.59
N VAL A 125 2.24 12.67 2.61
CA VAL A 125 1.38 12.63 3.79
C VAL A 125 1.46 13.95 4.55
N ARG A 126 0.31 14.46 4.97
CA ARG A 126 0.24 15.70 5.76
C ARG A 126 0.85 15.51 7.15
N PRO A 127 1.26 16.60 7.82
CA PRO A 127 1.59 16.57 9.24
C PRO A 127 0.46 15.92 10.08
N GLY A 128 0.80 15.00 10.98
CA GLY A 128 -0.17 14.23 11.78
C GLY A 128 -0.84 13.08 11.03
N GLY A 129 -0.50 12.86 9.75
CA GLY A 129 -1.09 11.80 8.94
C GLY A 129 -0.43 10.43 9.15
N LYS A 130 -1.01 9.41 8.52
CA LYS A 130 -0.62 8.01 8.69
C LYS A 130 -0.11 7.44 7.37
N ILE A 131 0.91 6.59 7.46
CA ILE A 131 1.37 5.76 6.34
C ILE A 131 1.17 4.31 6.75
N LEU A 132 0.39 3.56 5.98
CA LEU A 132 0.28 2.11 6.12
C LEU A 132 1.21 1.46 5.08
N CYS A 133 2.34 0.94 5.55
CA CYS A 133 3.27 0.18 4.72
C CYS A 133 2.80 -1.26 4.61
N VAL A 134 2.45 -1.70 3.40
CA VAL A 134 2.08 -3.08 3.09
C VAL A 134 3.12 -3.73 2.17
N GLY A 135 3.70 -2.97 1.24
CA GLY A 135 4.72 -3.50 0.33
C GLY A 135 6.02 -3.88 1.04
N THR A 136 6.69 -4.91 0.49
CA THR A 136 7.90 -5.51 1.08
C THR A 136 9.01 -5.74 0.04
N LEU A 137 9.06 -4.92 -1.03
CA LEU A 137 10.04 -5.11 -2.10
C LEU A 137 11.48 -4.95 -1.59
N ASP A 138 11.76 -3.88 -0.85
CA ASP A 138 13.02 -3.70 -0.14
C ASP A 138 12.93 -4.26 1.28
N LEU A 139 14.05 -4.78 1.79
CA LEU A 139 14.14 -5.41 3.12
C LEU A 139 14.00 -4.40 4.27
N ILE A 140 14.39 -3.15 4.04
CA ILE A 140 14.43 -2.09 5.05
C ILE A 140 13.86 -0.83 4.41
N ASN A 141 12.92 -0.19 5.11
CA ASN A 141 12.43 1.14 4.78
C ASN A 141 13.00 2.16 5.78
N GLY A 142 13.61 3.23 5.26
CA GLY A 142 14.15 4.31 6.09
C GLY A 142 13.10 5.36 6.44
N LEU A 143 13.11 5.83 7.69
CA LEU A 143 12.31 6.99 8.12
C LEU A 143 13.17 8.26 8.04
N ASP A 144 12.73 9.26 7.30
CA ASP A 144 13.33 10.60 7.34
C ASP A 144 12.87 11.28 8.65
N MET A 145 13.80 11.47 9.58
CA MET A 145 13.49 12.01 10.90
C MET A 145 12.92 13.43 10.86
N LYS A 146 13.31 14.27 9.88
CA LYS A 146 12.75 15.62 9.75
C LYS A 146 11.29 15.58 9.34
N ILE A 147 10.94 14.64 8.47
CA ILE A 147 9.56 14.41 8.04
C ILE A 147 8.76 13.70 9.13
N GLY A 148 9.35 12.70 9.79
CA GLY A 148 8.75 11.96 10.89
C GLY A 148 8.32 12.90 12.02
N ILE A 149 9.25 13.71 12.54
CA ILE A 149 8.96 14.70 13.60
C ILE A 149 7.94 15.74 13.11
N ARG A 150 8.02 16.19 11.85
CA ARG A 150 7.01 17.09 11.28
C ARG A 150 5.62 16.45 11.31
N ASN A 151 5.54 15.15 11.06
CA ASN A 151 4.29 14.40 11.10
C ASN A 151 3.80 14.08 12.52
N GLU A 152 4.60 14.32 13.55
CA GLU A 152 4.18 14.23 14.95
C GLU A 152 3.60 15.57 15.42
N THR A 153 2.33 15.87 15.16
CA THR A 153 1.68 17.01 15.87
C THR A 153 0.15 16.91 16.05
N LYS A 154 -0.24 16.71 17.33
CA LYS A 154 -1.18 17.50 18.18
C LYS A 154 -2.35 16.81 18.88
N HIS A 155 -2.70 15.56 18.59
CA HIS A 155 -3.71 14.87 19.39
C HIS A 155 -3.29 13.42 19.58
N HIS A 156 -2.61 13.11 20.67
CA HIS A 156 -2.67 11.88 21.47
C HIS A 156 -1.44 11.79 22.39
N LEU A 157 -1.65 11.25 23.58
CA LEU A 157 -0.72 11.07 24.68
C LEU A 157 0.62 10.44 24.22
N HIS A 158 1.74 11.09 24.53
CA HIS A 158 3.07 10.51 24.34
C HIS A 158 3.57 9.95 25.68
N ILE A 159 3.90 8.66 25.74
CA ILE A 159 4.83 8.13 26.74
C ILE A 159 6.22 8.46 26.21
N LEU A 160 6.91 9.38 26.87
CA LEU A 160 8.33 9.65 26.65
C LEU A 160 9.12 8.44 27.15
N VAL A 161 9.84 7.76 26.25
CA VAL A 161 10.93 6.86 26.64
C VAL A 161 12.22 7.61 26.37
N ASP A 162 12.77 8.20 27.43
CA ASP A 162 14.11 8.78 27.43
C ASP A 162 15.11 7.66 27.74
N SER A 163 16.12 7.48 26.90
CA SER A 163 17.26 6.59 27.17
C SER A 163 18.50 7.40 27.51
N THR A 164 18.43 8.24 28.53
CA THR A 164 19.63 8.65 29.26
C THR A 164 20.01 7.55 30.25
N GLU A 165 20.77 6.57 29.78
CA GLU A 165 21.88 6.01 30.55
C GLU A 165 23.07 5.85 29.62
N ILE A 166 23.84 6.93 29.57
CA ILE A 166 25.24 6.91 29.14
C ILE A 166 26.01 6.45 30.38
N TRP A 167 26.61 5.26 30.32
CA TRP A 167 27.79 4.92 31.10
C TRP A 167 28.87 4.44 30.15
#